data_AF-A0AAD9S750-F1
#
_entry.id   AF-A0AAD9S750-F1
#
_cell.length_a   1.000
_cell.length_b   1.000
_cell.length_c   1.000
_cell.angle_alpha   90.00
_cell.angle_beta   90.00
_cell.angle_gamma   90.00
#
_symmetry.space_group_name_H-M   'P 1'
#
loop_
_entity.id
_entity.type
_entity.pdbx_description
1 polymer ?
#
loop_
_entity_poly.entity_id
_entity_poly.type
_entity_poly.pdbx_seq_one_letter_code
_entity_poly.pdbx_strand_id
1 'polypeptide(L)'
;MPPSLPVAKCLGSIKQHNENGSTITATLLSDLRVQYPVAGEKRDVLSVTQAHAALDWLSGFHGFWWPRAKEFNRSSLVLPPLAEVRRDGQDATGKTVWLNGGYTYLATRRTEYNKLRNNPRAEWSKSITGYIDGKSFSIAEIVSAYLEPKLSGWEPIREYQTLIHGDVKSENLFTSVSGAEVAFYDFQYTGLGLGVCDLAKLFTCSIPLSMLVADSQIPHELKMQHGEKVLLKRYWTRLKETSGKEYDWAVFVQHWETALVDWLRFQASWGFWGNAEWLGARVRSILSDDEWRKELIDNADKAQLFGSR
;
A
#
# COMPACT_ATOMS: atom_id res chain seq x y z
N MET A 1 11.89 -5.12 15.61
CA MET A 1 10.85 -6.07 15.15
C MET A 1 10.76 -7.21 16.16
N PRO A 2 9.55 -7.71 16.46
CA PRO A 2 9.37 -8.83 17.39
C PRO A 2 9.94 -10.12 16.80
N PRO A 3 10.45 -11.06 17.61
CA PRO A 3 11.03 -12.31 17.12
C PRO A 3 10.07 -13.17 16.28
N SER A 4 8.76 -13.00 16.48
CA SER A 4 7.69 -13.68 15.75
C SER A 4 7.46 -13.15 14.33
N LEU A 5 8.12 -12.06 13.92
CA LEU A 5 8.05 -11.51 12.57
C LEU A 5 9.41 -11.69 11.89
N PRO A 6 9.59 -12.76 11.10
CA PRO A 6 10.86 -13.03 10.46
C PRO A 6 11.16 -11.95 9.41
N VAL A 7 12.34 -11.34 9.57
CA VAL A 7 12.99 -10.44 8.61
C VAL A 7 14.48 -10.69 8.65
N ALA A 8 15.17 -10.37 7.56
CA ALA A 8 16.62 -10.47 7.53
C ALA A 8 17.23 -9.54 8.58
N LYS A 9 18.14 -10.08 9.41
CA LYS A 9 18.87 -9.31 10.41
C LYS A 9 20.06 -8.65 9.73
N CYS A 10 20.24 -7.34 9.94
CA CYS A 10 21.48 -6.68 9.60
C CYS A 10 22.58 -7.14 10.56
N LEU A 11 23.58 -7.84 10.03
CA LEU A 11 24.74 -8.33 10.78
C LEU A 11 25.88 -7.30 10.78
N GLY A 12 25.87 -6.38 9.81
CA GLY A 12 26.79 -5.26 9.73
C GLY A 12 26.52 -4.42 8.49
N SER A 13 26.84 -3.13 8.56
CA SER A 13 26.73 -2.21 7.43
C SER A 13 27.89 -1.22 7.45
N ILE A 14 28.45 -0.94 6.28
CA ILE A 14 29.40 0.16 6.08
C ILE A 14 28.80 1.16 5.09
N LYS A 15 28.99 2.44 5.36
CA LYS A 15 28.72 3.54 4.44
C LYS A 15 29.96 4.43 4.41
N GLN A 16 30.63 4.49 3.28
CA GLN A 16 31.82 5.31 3.07
C GLN A 16 31.54 6.33 1.97
N HIS A 17 31.73 7.61 2.29
CA HIS A 17 31.72 8.69 1.32
C HIS A 17 33.15 8.92 0.83
N ASN A 18 33.34 8.82 -0.48
CA ASN A 18 34.63 9.05 -1.12
C ASN A 18 34.76 10.54 -1.49
N GLU A 19 35.99 11.05 -1.50
CA GLU A 19 36.28 12.46 -1.83
C GLU A 19 35.83 12.85 -3.26
N ASN A 20 35.71 11.88 -4.16
CA ASN A 20 35.19 12.08 -5.52
C ASN A 20 33.65 12.17 -5.61
N GLY A 21 32.96 12.21 -4.47
CA GLY A 21 31.49 12.29 -4.39
C GLY A 21 30.77 10.94 -4.55
N SER A 22 31.48 9.84 -4.78
CA SER A 22 30.88 8.50 -4.78
C SER A 22 30.64 7.99 -3.36
N THR A 23 29.62 7.15 -3.19
CA THR A 23 29.32 6.51 -1.90
C THR A 23 29.40 5.00 -2.07
N ILE A 24 30.17 4.32 -1.21
CA ILE A 24 30.20 2.86 -1.11
C ILE A 24 29.32 2.47 0.06
N THR A 25 28.33 1.62 -0.21
CA THR A 25 27.51 0.99 0.81
C THR A 25 27.64 -0.52 0.68
N ALA A 26 27.94 -1.21 1.78
CA ALA A 26 27.85 -2.66 1.84
C ALA A 26 27.10 -3.06 3.11
N THR A 27 26.16 -3.98 2.97
CA THR A 27 25.33 -4.48 4.06
C THR A 27 25.39 -5.99 4.08
N LEU A 28 25.69 -6.57 5.24
CA LEU A 28 25.65 -8.00 5.48
C LEU A 28 24.33 -8.33 6.18
N LEU A 29 23.53 -9.19 5.56
CA LEU A 29 22.23 -9.62 6.07
C LEU A 29 22.25 -11.12 6.38
N SER A 30 21.49 -11.55 7.39
CA SER A 30 21.24 -12.97 7.63
C SER A 30 20.49 -13.60 6.45
N ASP A 31 20.85 -14.81 6.06
CA ASP A 31 20.16 -15.54 5.00
C ASP A 31 18.82 -16.11 5.49
N LEU A 32 17.71 -15.57 4.98
CA LEU A 32 16.36 -16.04 5.29
C LEU A 32 16.10 -17.46 4.78
N ARG A 33 16.79 -17.91 3.73
CA ARG A 33 16.53 -19.19 3.06
C ARG A 33 16.87 -20.40 3.92
N VAL A 34 17.66 -20.20 4.98
CA VAL A 34 17.95 -21.24 5.97
C VAL A 34 16.66 -21.74 6.65
N GLN A 35 15.70 -20.85 6.90
CA GLN A 35 14.40 -21.19 7.52
C GLN A 35 13.25 -21.17 6.49
N TYR A 36 13.37 -20.34 5.46
CA TYR A 36 12.34 -20.13 4.44
C TYR A 36 12.92 -20.46 3.05
N PRO A 37 13.16 -21.75 2.72
CA PRO A 37 13.93 -22.12 1.53
C PRO A 37 13.16 -21.95 0.21
N VAL A 38 11.84 -21.76 0.26
CA VAL A 38 11.00 -21.70 -0.95
C VAL A 38 10.81 -20.25 -1.37
N ALA A 39 11.45 -19.85 -2.47
CA ALA A 39 11.28 -18.55 -3.11
C ALA A 39 9.93 -18.41 -3.81
N GLY A 40 9.37 -17.20 -3.80
CA GLY A 40 8.17 -16.87 -4.56
C GLY A 40 8.41 -16.51 -6.03
N GLU A 41 9.67 -16.44 -6.48
CA GLU A 41 10.12 -15.96 -7.82
C GLU A 41 9.61 -16.72 -9.05
N LYS A 42 8.65 -17.65 -8.90
CA LYS A 42 8.04 -18.42 -10.02
C LYS A 42 6.54 -18.65 -9.85
N ARG A 43 5.89 -17.94 -8.93
CA ARG A 43 4.46 -18.14 -8.62
C ARG A 43 3.72 -16.82 -8.79
N ASP A 44 2.94 -16.70 -9.86
CA ASP A 44 2.03 -15.56 -10.07
C ASP A 44 0.99 -15.44 -8.95
N VAL A 45 0.67 -16.55 -8.26
CA VAL A 45 -0.25 -16.58 -7.11
C VAL A 45 0.26 -17.50 -5.99
N LEU A 46 -0.04 -17.12 -4.74
CA LEU A 46 0.25 -17.90 -3.54
C LEU A 46 -0.68 -19.10 -3.44
N SER A 47 -0.26 -20.17 -2.77
CA SER A 47 -1.22 -21.18 -2.29
C SER A 47 -2.11 -20.60 -1.18
N VAL A 48 -3.25 -21.24 -0.89
CA VAL A 48 -4.16 -20.83 0.20
C VAL A 48 -3.41 -20.70 1.54
N THR A 49 -2.55 -21.67 1.86
CA THR A 49 -1.73 -21.65 3.08
C THR A 49 -0.79 -20.45 3.12
N GLN A 50 -0.09 -20.18 2.01
CA GLN A 50 0.84 -19.06 1.90
C GLN A 50 0.12 -17.70 1.93
N ALA A 51 -1.06 -17.60 1.34
CA ALA A 51 -1.90 -16.41 1.38
C ALA A 51 -2.30 -16.06 2.82
N HIS A 52 -2.75 -17.05 3.60
CA HIS A 52 -3.04 -16.84 5.02
C HIS A 52 -1.80 -16.45 5.83
N ALA A 53 -0.67 -17.12 5.59
CA ALA A 53 0.59 -16.80 6.26
C ALA A 53 1.11 -15.39 5.91
N ALA A 54 0.94 -14.95 4.66
CA ALA A 54 1.27 -13.58 4.23
C ALA A 54 0.38 -12.53 4.92
N LEU A 55 -0.93 -12.76 5.03
CA LEU A 55 -1.83 -11.88 5.77
C LEU A 55 -1.49 -11.82 7.25
N ASP A 56 -1.10 -12.94 7.85
CA ASP A 56 -0.68 -13.00 9.25
C ASP A 56 0.63 -12.25 9.49
N TRP A 57 1.59 -12.37 8.57
CA TRP A 57 2.83 -11.63 8.62
C TRP A 57 2.57 -10.12 8.49
N LEU A 58 1.77 -9.70 7.50
CA LEU A 58 1.46 -8.28 7.26
C LEU A 58 0.67 -7.66 8.42
N SER A 59 -0.35 -8.36 8.93
CA SER A 59 -1.11 -7.87 10.10
C SER A 59 -0.23 -7.75 11.35
N GLY A 60 0.73 -8.66 11.53
CA GLY A 60 1.72 -8.54 12.59
C GLY A 60 2.69 -7.37 12.36
N PHE A 61 3.22 -7.21 11.15
CA PHE A 61 4.13 -6.11 10.79
C PHE A 61 3.46 -4.74 10.97
N HIS A 62 2.28 -4.58 10.39
CA HIS A 62 1.47 -3.37 10.54
C HIS A 62 1.07 -3.16 11.99
N GLY A 63 0.65 -4.21 12.69
CA GLY A 63 0.23 -4.11 14.09
C GLY A 63 1.37 -3.69 15.02
N PHE A 64 2.58 -4.18 14.77
CA PHE A 64 3.77 -3.80 15.52
C PHE A 64 4.12 -2.32 15.34
N TRP A 65 4.02 -1.78 14.12
CA TRP A 65 4.40 -0.40 13.83
C TRP A 65 3.28 0.61 14.11
N TRP A 66 2.01 0.22 14.07
CA TRP A 66 0.88 1.12 14.28
C TRP A 66 0.91 1.94 15.59
N PRO A 67 1.19 1.39 16.80
CA PRO A 67 1.32 2.22 18.00
C PRO A 67 2.56 3.13 17.97
N ARG A 68 3.59 2.76 17.18
CA ARG A 68 4.89 3.44 17.07
C ARG A 68 4.95 4.47 15.95
N ALA A 69 3.99 4.45 15.01
CA ALA A 69 3.99 5.34 13.85
C ALA A 69 4.00 6.84 14.22
N LYS A 70 3.40 7.19 15.37
CA LYS A 70 3.40 8.55 15.92
C LYS A 70 4.75 9.03 16.46
N GLU A 71 5.69 8.11 16.71
CA GLU A 71 7.02 8.40 17.25
C GLU A 71 8.00 8.87 16.17
N PHE A 72 7.66 8.67 14.88
CA PHE A 72 8.49 9.13 13.78
C PHE A 72 8.49 10.66 13.70
N ASN A 73 9.70 11.24 13.66
CA ASN A 73 9.87 12.61 13.25
C ASN A 73 9.62 12.73 11.74
N ARG A 74 8.43 13.21 11.34
CA ARG A 74 8.01 13.28 9.93
C ARG A 74 8.91 14.17 9.08
N SER A 75 9.54 15.20 9.66
CA SER A 75 10.46 16.08 8.94
C SER A 75 11.78 15.39 8.54
N SER A 76 12.15 14.30 9.23
CA SER A 76 13.34 13.49 8.92
C SER A 76 13.03 12.29 8.01
N LEU A 77 11.79 12.15 7.53
CA LEU A 77 11.42 11.10 6.58
C LEU A 77 11.75 11.53 5.14
N VAL A 78 11.94 10.53 4.28
CA VAL A 78 12.26 10.73 2.86
C VAL A 78 10.99 11.13 2.12
N LEU A 79 11.01 12.28 1.45
CA LEU A 79 9.92 12.75 0.58
C LEU A 79 9.92 12.00 -0.76
N PRO A 80 8.85 12.11 -1.56
CA PRO A 80 8.87 11.59 -2.93
C PRO A 80 10.08 12.14 -3.71
N PRO A 81 10.69 11.37 -4.63
CA PRO A 81 12.00 11.70 -5.21
C PRO A 81 12.15 13.13 -5.74
N LEU A 82 11.14 13.65 -6.45
CA LEU A 82 11.16 15.01 -6.99
C LEU A 82 11.08 16.09 -5.90
N ALA A 83 10.36 15.84 -4.81
CA ALA A 83 10.30 16.75 -3.67
C ALA A 83 11.58 16.65 -2.83
N GLU A 84 12.14 15.45 -2.68
CA GLU A 84 13.37 15.22 -1.93
C GLU A 84 14.58 15.93 -2.56
N VAL A 85 14.71 15.85 -3.90
CA VAL A 85 15.76 16.58 -4.65
C VAL A 85 15.65 18.09 -4.46
N ARG A 86 14.42 18.62 -4.36
CA ARG A 86 14.20 20.06 -4.11
C ARG A 86 14.47 20.47 -2.67
N ARG A 87 14.29 19.56 -1.70
CA ARG A 87 14.40 19.89 -0.27
C ARG A 87 15.84 20.15 0.15
N ASP A 88 16.79 19.31 -0.24
CA ASP A 88 18.13 19.39 0.38
C ASP A 88 19.34 19.30 -0.55
N GLY A 89 19.32 18.65 -1.71
CA GLY A 89 20.55 18.44 -2.52
C GLY A 89 21.75 17.79 -1.79
N GLN A 90 21.66 17.55 -0.47
CA GLN A 90 22.65 16.96 0.42
C GLN A 90 22.24 15.55 0.83
N ASP A 91 23.25 14.81 1.26
CA ASP A 91 23.24 13.39 1.56
C ASP A 91 22.07 12.95 2.45
N ALA A 92 21.61 11.71 2.26
CA ALA A 92 20.50 11.11 3.02
C ALA A 92 20.87 10.79 4.49
N THR A 93 21.86 11.48 5.07
CA THR A 93 22.36 11.26 6.42
C THR A 93 21.25 11.54 7.44
N GLY A 94 20.85 10.50 8.18
CA GLY A 94 19.80 10.57 9.20
C GLY A 94 18.37 10.34 8.69
N LYS A 95 18.17 10.13 7.39
CA LYS A 95 16.85 9.76 6.83
C LYS A 95 16.64 8.25 6.98
N THR A 96 15.41 7.85 7.32
CA THR A 96 15.08 6.46 7.68
C THR A 96 14.23 5.80 6.61
N VAL A 97 12.92 6.02 6.68
CA VAL A 97 11.89 5.45 5.80
C VAL A 97 11.20 6.54 5.00
N TRP A 98 10.40 6.15 4.01
CA TRP A 98 9.62 7.10 3.21
C TRP A 98 8.50 7.75 4.05
N LEU A 99 8.24 9.04 3.81
CA LEU A 99 7.07 9.72 4.39
C LEU A 99 5.79 9.06 3.91
N ASN A 100 5.71 8.75 2.62
CA ASN A 100 4.64 7.96 2.03
C ASN A 100 5.25 6.68 1.45
N GLY A 101 4.94 5.54 2.06
CA GLY A 101 5.45 4.24 1.65
C GLY A 101 4.94 3.81 0.28
N GLY A 102 5.68 2.91 -0.36
CA GLY A 102 5.39 2.45 -1.72
C GLY A 102 5.92 3.40 -2.80
N TYR A 103 5.57 3.09 -4.04
CA TYR A 103 5.95 3.87 -5.24
C TYR A 103 4.76 4.07 -6.19
N THR A 104 3.57 3.72 -5.73
CA THR A 104 2.37 3.61 -6.56
C THR A 104 1.47 4.82 -6.38
N TYR A 105 1.63 5.56 -5.28
CA TYR A 105 0.88 6.77 -4.95
C TYR A 105 1.18 7.90 -5.93
N LEU A 106 0.21 8.79 -6.06
CA LEU A 106 0.07 9.66 -7.22
C LEU A 106 1.24 10.65 -7.41
N ALA A 107 1.87 11.14 -6.33
CA ALA A 107 3.01 12.05 -6.43
C ALA A 107 4.24 11.44 -7.14
N THR A 108 4.37 10.10 -7.16
CA THR A 108 5.45 9.39 -7.89
C THR A 108 5.07 8.99 -9.31
N ARG A 109 3.80 9.21 -9.71
CA ARG A 109 3.19 8.71 -10.96
C ARG A 109 2.37 9.77 -11.70
N ARG A 110 2.74 11.05 -11.56
CA ARG A 110 2.01 12.16 -12.19
C ARG A 110 2.07 12.13 -13.71
N THR A 111 3.18 11.72 -14.29
CA THR A 111 3.33 11.61 -15.75
C THR A 111 2.35 10.59 -16.32
N GLU A 112 2.26 9.41 -15.73
CA GLU A 112 1.36 8.33 -16.12
C GLU A 112 -0.10 8.71 -15.91
N TYR A 113 -0.43 9.32 -14.77
CA TYR A 113 -1.76 9.87 -14.50
C TYR A 113 -2.20 10.87 -15.56
N ASN A 114 -1.33 11.82 -15.94
CA ASN A 114 -1.65 12.82 -16.97
C ASN A 114 -1.85 12.18 -18.35
N LYS A 115 -1.09 11.11 -18.68
CA LYS A 115 -1.31 10.35 -19.92
C LYS A 115 -2.69 9.68 -19.93
N LEU A 116 -3.10 9.06 -18.82
CA LEU A 116 -4.43 8.45 -18.69
C LEU A 116 -5.54 9.51 -18.85
N ARG A 117 -5.39 10.66 -18.18
CA ARG A 117 -6.33 11.77 -18.26
C ARG A 117 -6.50 12.32 -19.68
N ASN A 118 -5.42 12.35 -20.46
CA ASN A 118 -5.43 12.84 -21.83
C ASN A 118 -5.80 11.76 -22.86
N ASN A 119 -6.17 10.55 -22.43
CA ASN A 119 -6.61 9.46 -23.29
C ASN A 119 -8.10 9.16 -23.10
N PRO A 120 -9.01 9.86 -23.82
CA PRO A 120 -10.46 9.70 -23.65
C PRO A 120 -10.99 8.33 -24.08
N ARG A 121 -10.17 7.51 -24.78
CA ARG A 121 -10.53 6.14 -25.18
C ARG A 121 -10.21 5.11 -24.09
N ALA A 122 -9.41 5.46 -23.09
CA ALA A 122 -9.13 4.55 -21.98
C ALA A 122 -10.36 4.45 -21.07
N GLU A 123 -10.76 3.21 -20.75
CA GLU A 123 -11.94 2.88 -19.94
C GLU A 123 -12.06 3.74 -18.66
N TRP A 124 -10.95 3.88 -17.95
CA TRP A 124 -10.90 4.52 -16.63
C TRP A 124 -10.62 6.02 -16.67
N SER A 125 -10.39 6.60 -17.86
CA SER A 125 -10.00 8.01 -17.98
C SER A 125 -11.06 8.93 -17.37
N LYS A 126 -12.32 8.81 -17.81
CA LYS A 126 -13.40 9.68 -17.34
C LYS A 126 -13.79 9.42 -15.88
N SER A 127 -13.89 8.16 -15.47
CA SER A 127 -14.40 7.78 -14.14
C SER A 127 -13.43 8.10 -13.01
N ILE A 128 -12.13 8.01 -13.25
CA ILE A 128 -11.09 8.19 -12.22
C ILE A 128 -10.42 9.56 -12.32
N THR A 129 -10.26 10.13 -13.52
CA THR A 129 -9.53 11.40 -13.74
C THR A 129 -10.43 12.59 -14.09
N GLY A 130 -11.72 12.34 -14.37
CA GLY A 130 -12.71 13.40 -14.58
C GLY A 130 -12.93 14.21 -13.31
N TYR A 131 -13.14 15.51 -13.46
CA TYR A 131 -13.50 16.36 -12.33
C TYR A 131 -14.88 16.00 -11.79
N ILE A 132 -15.00 16.09 -10.46
CA ILE A 132 -16.29 15.94 -9.78
C ILE A 132 -17.08 17.25 -9.96
N ASP A 133 -18.38 17.15 -10.19
CA ASP A 133 -19.25 18.31 -10.38
C ASP A 133 -19.10 19.30 -9.20
N GLY A 134 -18.85 20.57 -9.53
CA GLY A 134 -18.62 21.63 -8.55
C GLY A 134 -17.24 21.62 -7.88
N LYS A 135 -16.31 20.73 -8.25
CA LYS A 135 -14.94 20.65 -7.72
C LYS A 135 -13.90 20.70 -8.85
N SER A 136 -12.69 21.14 -8.54
CA SER A 136 -11.56 21.19 -9.48
C SER A 136 -10.62 19.97 -9.41
N PHE A 137 -11.11 18.87 -8.83
CA PHE A 137 -10.32 17.68 -8.56
C PHE A 137 -11.09 16.44 -9.00
N SER A 138 -10.33 15.42 -9.38
CA SER A 138 -10.83 14.10 -9.75
C SER A 138 -10.86 13.14 -8.57
N ILE A 139 -11.63 12.05 -8.68
CA ILE A 139 -11.64 10.99 -7.66
C ILE A 139 -10.21 10.48 -7.38
N ALA A 140 -9.38 10.29 -8.41
CA ALA A 140 -7.97 9.90 -8.26
C ALA A 140 -7.17 10.82 -7.34
N GLU A 141 -7.34 12.14 -7.50
CA GLU A 141 -6.63 13.13 -6.69
C GLU A 141 -7.13 13.12 -5.26
N ILE A 142 -8.44 12.97 -5.05
CA ILE A 142 -9.04 12.89 -3.72
C ILE A 142 -8.57 11.62 -2.98
N VAL A 143 -8.68 10.44 -3.59
CA VAL A 143 -8.28 9.18 -2.93
C VAL A 143 -6.79 9.17 -2.61
N SER A 144 -5.94 9.66 -3.51
CA SER A 144 -4.50 9.73 -3.25
C SER A 144 -4.21 10.66 -2.07
N ALA A 145 -4.88 11.81 -1.99
CA ALA A 145 -4.64 12.78 -0.94
C ALA A 145 -5.28 12.38 0.41
N TYR A 146 -6.34 11.57 0.39
CA TYR A 146 -6.92 10.92 1.57
C TYR A 146 -5.94 9.93 2.21
N LEU A 147 -5.25 9.14 1.38
CA LEU A 147 -4.32 8.10 1.81
C LEU A 147 -2.89 8.60 2.09
N GLU A 148 -2.57 9.85 1.77
CA GLU A 148 -1.22 10.41 1.85
C GLU A 148 -0.88 10.89 3.27
N PRO A 149 0.17 10.32 3.92
CA PRO A 149 0.76 10.93 5.11
C PRO A 149 1.38 12.27 4.77
N LYS A 150 1.10 13.32 5.56
CA LYS A 150 1.62 14.67 5.38
C LYS A 150 2.65 15.03 6.44
N LEU A 151 3.43 16.08 6.18
CA LEU A 151 4.37 16.65 7.16
C LEU A 151 3.66 17.34 8.32
N SER A 152 2.53 17.98 8.04
CA SER A 152 1.74 18.74 9.01
C SER A 152 0.27 18.82 8.59
N GLY A 153 -0.58 19.28 9.51
CA GLY A 153 -2.02 19.40 9.31
C GLY A 153 -2.79 18.16 9.73
N TRP A 154 -4.10 18.23 9.51
CA TRP A 154 -5.01 17.12 9.74
C TRP A 154 -5.04 16.18 8.54
N GLU A 155 -5.15 14.89 8.83
CA GLU A 155 -5.19 13.80 7.86
C GLU A 155 -6.26 12.79 8.32
N PRO A 156 -7.15 12.32 7.42
CA PRO A 156 -8.22 11.37 7.79
C PRO A 156 -7.67 10.08 8.40
N ILE A 157 -6.50 9.67 7.93
CA ILE A 157 -5.91 8.36 8.25
C ILE A 157 -4.93 8.39 9.42
N ARG A 158 -4.68 9.56 10.05
CA ARG A 158 -3.57 9.78 10.99
C ARG A 158 -3.50 8.74 12.12
N GLU A 159 -4.65 8.45 12.72
CA GLU A 159 -4.73 7.51 13.85
C GLU A 159 -4.54 6.04 13.45
N TYR A 160 -4.60 5.73 12.15
CA TYR A 160 -4.54 4.39 11.57
C TYR A 160 -3.22 4.11 10.84
N GLN A 161 -2.32 5.10 10.79
CA GLN A 161 -1.04 4.97 10.10
C GLN A 161 -0.11 3.96 10.79
N THR A 162 0.56 3.17 9.97
CA THR A 162 1.61 2.22 10.33
C THR A 162 2.80 2.41 9.37
N LEU A 163 3.90 1.69 9.58
CA LEU A 163 4.78 1.38 8.45
C LEU A 163 4.13 0.30 7.57
N ILE A 164 4.21 0.49 6.26
CA ILE A 164 3.85 -0.49 5.23
C ILE A 164 5.12 -1.01 4.55
N HIS A 165 5.07 -2.21 4.00
CA HIS A 165 6.16 -2.79 3.20
C HIS A 165 6.38 -1.99 1.92
N GLY A 166 5.29 -1.63 1.21
CA GLY A 166 5.30 -0.75 0.04
C GLY A 166 5.48 -1.46 -1.31
N ASP A 167 5.93 -2.71 -1.31
CA ASP A 167 6.01 -3.56 -2.51
C ASP A 167 5.66 -5.03 -2.22
N VAL A 168 4.46 -5.26 -1.68
CA VAL A 168 3.98 -6.62 -1.36
C VAL A 168 3.61 -7.37 -2.64
N LYS A 169 4.24 -8.53 -2.85
CA LYS A 169 3.98 -9.49 -3.93
C LYS A 169 4.65 -10.82 -3.63
N SER A 170 4.28 -11.89 -4.32
CA SER A 170 4.85 -13.23 -4.13
C SER A 170 6.35 -13.25 -4.36
N GLU A 171 6.87 -12.44 -5.28
CA GLU A 171 8.31 -12.34 -5.57
C GLU A 171 9.12 -11.66 -4.46
N ASN A 172 8.47 -11.05 -3.48
CA ASN A 172 9.11 -10.36 -2.35
C ASN A 172 8.93 -11.13 -1.02
N LEU A 173 8.67 -12.44 -1.09
CA LEU A 173 8.62 -13.29 0.09
C LEU A 173 9.25 -14.67 -0.14
N PHE A 174 9.84 -15.18 0.94
CA PHE A 174 10.19 -16.59 1.09
C PHE A 174 9.15 -17.29 1.95
N THR A 175 9.01 -18.61 1.75
CA THR A 175 8.12 -19.44 2.57
C THR A 175 8.85 -20.66 3.14
N SER A 176 8.36 -21.16 4.28
CA SER A 176 8.74 -22.49 4.76
C SER A 176 8.28 -23.56 3.77
N VAL A 177 8.80 -24.79 3.88
CA VAL A 177 8.45 -25.89 2.96
C VAL A 177 6.94 -26.18 2.95
N SER A 178 6.27 -26.04 4.11
CA SER A 178 4.82 -26.20 4.23
C SER A 178 4.02 -25.00 3.72
N GLY A 179 4.67 -23.84 3.52
CA GLY A 179 4.04 -22.57 3.20
C GLY A 179 3.29 -21.91 4.36
N ALA A 180 3.33 -22.49 5.57
CA ALA A 180 2.61 -21.98 6.74
C ALA A 180 3.28 -20.77 7.40
N GLU A 181 4.52 -20.48 7.04
CA GLU A 181 5.28 -19.33 7.52
C GLU A 181 5.92 -18.62 6.32
N VAL A 182 5.98 -17.29 6.40
CA VAL A 182 6.59 -16.47 5.36
C VAL A 182 7.54 -15.45 5.96
N ALA A 183 8.53 -15.04 5.18
CA ALA A 183 9.41 -13.92 5.49
C ALA A 183 9.46 -12.99 4.27
N PHE A 184 8.94 -11.77 4.43
CA PHE A 184 9.06 -10.74 3.40
C PHE A 184 10.49 -10.19 3.34
N TYR A 185 10.88 -9.74 2.15
CA TYR A 185 12.13 -9.05 1.86
C TYR A 185 11.90 -7.95 0.83
N ASP A 186 12.95 -7.17 0.54
CA ASP A 186 12.88 -5.99 -0.33
C ASP A 186 12.04 -4.84 0.25
N PHE A 187 12.48 -4.33 1.41
CA PHE A 187 11.86 -3.20 2.12
C PHE A 187 12.26 -1.82 1.55
N GLN A 188 12.69 -1.74 0.29
CA GLN A 188 13.21 -0.49 -0.31
C GLN A 188 12.17 0.65 -0.36
N TYR A 189 10.88 0.31 -0.31
CA TYR A 189 9.76 1.26 -0.35
C TYR A 189 9.01 1.40 0.98
N THR A 190 9.59 0.92 2.09
CA THR A 190 8.94 1.02 3.40
C THR A 190 8.79 2.46 3.86
N GLY A 191 7.60 2.81 4.34
CA GLY A 191 7.26 4.16 4.77
C GLY A 191 5.93 4.20 5.52
N LEU A 192 5.51 5.39 5.95
CA LEU A 192 4.19 5.52 6.59
C LEU A 192 3.08 5.27 5.55
N GLY A 193 1.96 4.73 6.01
CA GLY A 193 0.77 4.51 5.20
C GLY A 193 -0.28 3.71 5.96
N LEU A 194 -1.33 3.31 5.25
CA LEU A 194 -2.31 2.36 5.75
C LEU A 194 -1.96 0.94 5.32
N GLY A 195 -2.06 -0.02 6.24
CA GLY A 195 -1.78 -1.43 5.91
C GLY A 195 -2.66 -1.99 4.79
N VAL A 196 -3.86 -1.43 4.57
CA VAL A 196 -4.74 -1.80 3.44
C VAL A 196 -4.14 -1.46 2.06
N CYS A 197 -3.20 -0.52 1.97
CA CYS A 197 -2.50 -0.22 0.71
C CYS A 197 -1.63 -1.40 0.26
N ASP A 198 -0.95 -2.06 1.20
CA ASP A 198 -0.22 -3.30 0.95
C ASP A 198 -1.19 -4.45 0.61
N LEU A 199 -2.34 -4.52 1.28
CA LEU A 199 -3.36 -5.52 0.97
C LEU A 199 -3.92 -5.36 -0.44
N ALA A 200 -4.16 -4.13 -0.92
CA ALA A 200 -4.74 -3.90 -2.24
C ALA A 200 -3.84 -4.46 -3.33
N LYS A 201 -2.53 -4.26 -3.16
CA LYS A 201 -1.49 -4.84 -4.01
C LYS A 201 -1.42 -6.36 -3.85
N LEU A 202 -1.34 -6.90 -2.63
CA LEU A 202 -1.29 -8.35 -2.39
C LEU A 202 -2.49 -9.08 -3.01
N PHE A 203 -3.70 -8.58 -2.78
CA PHE A 203 -4.95 -9.19 -3.26
C PHE A 203 -5.00 -9.20 -4.78
N THR A 204 -4.45 -8.17 -5.42
CA THR A 204 -4.41 -8.11 -6.88
C THR A 204 -3.29 -8.98 -7.45
N CYS A 205 -2.09 -8.94 -6.85
CA CYS A 205 -0.89 -9.53 -7.43
C CYS A 205 -0.64 -10.98 -7.03
N SER A 206 -1.21 -11.46 -5.93
CA SER A 206 -0.69 -12.70 -5.31
C SER A 206 -1.73 -13.56 -4.60
N ILE A 207 -2.93 -13.05 -4.28
CA ILE A 207 -4.01 -13.89 -3.75
C ILE A 207 -4.73 -14.61 -4.90
N PRO A 208 -4.94 -15.94 -4.83
CA PRO A 208 -5.75 -16.65 -5.80
C PRO A 208 -7.16 -16.07 -5.92
N LEU A 209 -7.62 -15.87 -7.16
CA LEU A 209 -8.97 -15.35 -7.42
C LEU A 209 -10.06 -16.16 -6.72
N SER A 210 -9.91 -17.49 -6.66
CA SER A 210 -10.84 -18.41 -5.98
C SER A 210 -10.98 -18.18 -4.47
N MET A 211 -10.05 -17.43 -3.84
CA MET A 211 -10.17 -17.00 -2.45
C MET A 211 -10.92 -15.68 -2.30
N LEU A 212 -11.09 -14.91 -3.38
CA LEU A 212 -11.75 -13.60 -3.38
C LEU A 212 -13.22 -13.71 -3.74
N VAL A 213 -13.55 -14.54 -4.73
CA VAL A 213 -14.87 -14.63 -5.36
C VAL A 213 -15.45 -16.04 -5.29
N ALA A 214 -16.79 -16.14 -5.30
CA ALA A 214 -17.48 -17.42 -5.31
C ALA A 214 -17.54 -18.05 -6.71
N ASP A 215 -17.58 -17.23 -7.76
CA ASP A 215 -17.60 -17.65 -9.16
C ASP A 215 -16.36 -17.10 -9.87
N SER A 216 -15.76 -17.94 -10.71
CA SER A 216 -14.67 -17.54 -11.61
C SER A 216 -15.06 -16.47 -12.63
N GLN A 217 -16.34 -16.37 -13.00
CA GLN A 217 -16.83 -15.34 -13.89
C GLN A 217 -17.05 -14.03 -13.13
N ILE A 218 -16.23 -13.02 -13.45
CA ILE A 218 -16.32 -11.71 -12.81
C ILE A 218 -17.34 -10.85 -13.55
N PRO A 219 -18.44 -10.43 -12.90
CA PRO A 219 -19.40 -9.50 -13.51
C PRO A 219 -18.76 -8.12 -13.72
N HIS A 220 -19.40 -7.29 -14.54
CA HIS A 220 -18.94 -5.92 -14.75
C HIS A 220 -18.87 -5.15 -13.42
N GLU A 221 -19.85 -5.29 -12.53
CA GLU A 221 -19.80 -4.69 -11.19
C GLU A 221 -19.90 -5.77 -10.12
N LEU A 222 -19.03 -5.69 -9.09
CA LEU A 222 -18.96 -6.69 -8.02
C LEU A 222 -18.86 -5.99 -6.65
N LYS A 223 -19.83 -6.26 -5.77
CA LYS A 223 -19.73 -5.90 -4.35
C LYS A 223 -18.75 -6.83 -3.63
N MET A 224 -18.22 -6.41 -2.48
CA MET A 224 -17.33 -7.24 -1.66
C MET A 224 -17.97 -8.61 -1.39
N GLN A 225 -17.26 -9.66 -1.81
CA GLN A 225 -17.73 -11.03 -1.67
C GLN A 225 -17.31 -11.64 -0.32
N HIS A 226 -17.87 -12.81 0.00
CA HIS A 226 -17.55 -13.50 1.26
C HIS A 226 -16.05 -13.82 1.39
N GLY A 227 -15.40 -14.28 0.31
CA GLY A 227 -13.98 -14.63 0.31
C GLY A 227 -13.09 -13.45 0.67
N GLU A 228 -13.22 -12.34 -0.07
CA GLU A 228 -12.57 -11.05 0.23
C GLU A 228 -12.80 -10.64 1.70
N LYS A 229 -14.06 -10.66 2.18
CA LYS A 229 -14.42 -10.26 3.54
C LYS A 229 -13.75 -11.12 4.62
N VAL A 230 -13.65 -12.43 4.41
CA VAL A 230 -13.02 -13.36 5.38
C VAL A 230 -11.51 -13.10 5.48
N LEU A 231 -10.83 -12.86 4.36
CA LEU A 231 -9.40 -12.54 4.35
C LEU A 231 -9.12 -11.21 5.05
N LEU A 232 -9.93 -10.19 4.76
CA LEU A 232 -9.85 -8.89 5.42
C LEU A 232 -10.09 -9.01 6.93
N LYS A 233 -11.09 -9.79 7.35
CA LYS A 233 -11.35 -10.04 8.78
C LYS A 233 -10.19 -10.74 9.48
N ARG A 234 -9.55 -11.72 8.83
CA ARG A 234 -8.35 -12.39 9.37
C ARG A 234 -7.24 -11.37 9.65
N TYR A 235 -6.93 -10.54 8.65
CA TYR A 235 -5.93 -9.48 8.79
C TYR A 235 -6.33 -8.48 9.90
N TRP A 236 -7.57 -8.01 9.87
CA TRP A 236 -8.09 -6.99 10.78
C TRP A 236 -8.06 -7.44 12.24
N THR A 237 -8.54 -8.66 12.53
CA THR A 237 -8.52 -9.22 13.89
C THR A 237 -7.10 -9.27 14.45
N ARG A 238 -6.16 -9.86 13.69
CA ARG A 238 -4.76 -10.00 14.14
C ARG A 238 -4.02 -8.67 14.22
N LEU A 239 -4.34 -7.70 13.35
CA LEU A 239 -3.82 -6.34 13.40
C LEU A 239 -4.15 -5.68 14.74
N LYS A 240 -5.41 -5.78 15.18
CA LYS A 240 -5.86 -5.21 16.46
C LYS A 240 -5.21 -5.91 17.65
N GLU A 241 -5.17 -7.25 17.62
CA GLU A 241 -4.49 -8.05 18.65
C GLU A 241 -3.01 -7.66 18.80
N THR A 242 -2.30 -7.51 17.68
CA THR A 242 -0.86 -7.19 17.70
C THR A 242 -0.59 -5.75 18.12
N SER A 243 -1.43 -4.80 17.69
CA SER A 243 -1.26 -3.37 17.98
C SER A 243 -1.78 -2.95 19.36
N GLY A 244 -2.71 -3.71 19.93
CA GLY A 244 -3.48 -3.29 21.10
C GLY A 244 -4.39 -2.08 20.82
N LYS A 245 -4.65 -1.77 19.54
CA LYS A 245 -5.49 -0.65 19.11
C LYS A 245 -6.82 -1.15 18.56
N GLU A 246 -7.85 -0.33 18.69
CA GLU A 246 -9.11 -0.56 18.03
C GLU A 246 -9.12 0.01 16.61
N TYR A 247 -9.85 -0.68 15.74
CA TYR A 247 -10.12 -0.30 14.37
C TYR A 247 -11.56 -0.67 14.09
N ASP A 248 -12.45 0.31 13.98
CA ASP A 248 -13.83 0.04 13.60
C ASP A 248 -13.88 -0.64 12.21
N TRP A 249 -14.77 -1.62 12.05
CA TRP A 249 -14.86 -2.40 10.82
C TRP A 249 -15.35 -1.57 9.64
N ALA A 250 -16.30 -0.64 9.84
CA ALA A 250 -16.79 0.22 8.77
C ALA A 250 -15.68 1.18 8.31
N VAL A 251 -14.95 1.79 9.26
CA VAL A 251 -13.79 2.63 8.93
C VAL A 251 -12.69 1.82 8.21
N PHE A 252 -12.46 0.58 8.64
CA PHE A 252 -11.51 -0.32 7.96
C PHE A 252 -11.92 -0.59 6.50
N VAL A 253 -13.21 -0.86 6.26
CA VAL A 253 -13.75 -1.07 4.90
C VAL A 253 -13.65 0.20 4.06
N GLN A 254 -13.96 1.38 4.61
CA GLN A 254 -13.80 2.66 3.91
C GLN A 254 -12.35 2.86 3.45
N HIS A 255 -11.38 2.58 4.32
CA HIS A 255 -9.97 2.65 3.99
C HIS A 255 -9.55 1.61 2.95
N TRP A 256 -10.04 0.37 3.06
CA TRP A 256 -9.80 -0.70 2.11
C TRP A 256 -10.29 -0.35 0.70
N GLU A 257 -11.53 0.13 0.59
CA GLU A 257 -12.13 0.50 -0.69
C GLU A 257 -11.43 1.72 -1.29
N THR A 258 -11.02 2.69 -0.48
CA THR A 258 -10.19 3.82 -0.93
C THR A 258 -8.84 3.34 -1.47
N ALA A 259 -8.20 2.37 -0.82
CA ALA A 259 -6.94 1.78 -1.28
C ALA A 259 -7.11 1.00 -2.60
N LEU A 260 -8.23 0.30 -2.81
CA LEU A 260 -8.54 -0.35 -4.09
C LEU A 260 -8.69 0.67 -5.23
N VAL A 261 -9.38 1.79 -4.99
CA VAL A 261 -9.55 2.86 -6.00
C VAL A 261 -8.20 3.48 -6.36
N ASP A 262 -7.32 3.76 -5.38
CA ASP A 262 -5.98 4.29 -5.66
C ASP A 262 -5.09 3.26 -6.38
N TRP A 263 -5.19 1.98 -6.02
CA TRP A 263 -4.48 0.90 -6.69
C TRP A 263 -4.92 0.73 -8.15
N LEU A 264 -6.22 0.79 -8.42
CA LEU A 264 -6.74 0.78 -9.78
C LEU A 264 -6.26 2.01 -10.57
N ARG A 265 -6.28 3.21 -9.98
CA ARG A 265 -5.73 4.41 -10.62
C ARG A 265 -4.30 4.17 -11.08
N PHE A 266 -3.47 3.56 -10.23
CA PHE A 266 -2.10 3.22 -10.59
C PHE A 266 -2.05 2.25 -11.78
N GLN A 267 -2.75 1.12 -11.73
CA GLN A 267 -2.77 0.15 -12.83
C GLN A 267 -3.33 0.72 -14.13
N ALA A 268 -4.40 1.51 -14.07
CA ALA A 268 -4.99 2.16 -15.24
C ALA A 268 -4.01 3.09 -15.97
N SER A 269 -3.07 3.68 -15.23
CA SER A 269 -2.05 4.58 -15.79
C SER A 269 -0.73 3.91 -16.18
N TRP A 270 -0.43 2.73 -15.61
CA TRP A 270 0.87 2.05 -15.74
C TRP A 270 0.78 0.75 -16.55
N GLY A 271 -0.27 -0.02 -16.32
CA GLY A 271 -0.52 -1.35 -16.89
C GLY A 271 -1.36 -2.18 -15.92
N PHE A 272 -2.16 -3.12 -16.44
CA PHE A 272 -2.95 -4.05 -15.64
C PHE A 272 -2.26 -5.41 -15.52
N TRP A 273 -2.37 -6.03 -14.34
CA TRP A 273 -1.90 -7.41 -14.10
C TRP A 273 -2.58 -8.02 -12.87
N GLY A 274 -2.42 -9.34 -12.72
CA GLY A 274 -3.02 -10.11 -11.64
C GLY A 274 -4.55 -10.14 -11.74
N ASN A 275 -5.24 -10.02 -10.62
CA ASN A 275 -6.71 -10.01 -10.52
C ASN A 275 -7.32 -8.68 -11.01
N ALA A 276 -6.91 -8.18 -12.17
CA ALA A 276 -7.32 -6.89 -12.72
C ALA A 276 -8.83 -6.80 -13.01
N GLU A 277 -9.45 -7.90 -13.47
CA GLU A 277 -10.90 -7.95 -13.69
C GLU A 277 -11.68 -7.81 -12.38
N TRP A 278 -11.24 -8.52 -11.33
CA TRP A 278 -11.81 -8.38 -9.97
C TRP A 278 -11.63 -6.96 -9.44
N LEU A 279 -10.43 -6.38 -9.57
CA LEU A 279 -10.15 -5.01 -9.14
C LEU A 279 -11.07 -4.01 -9.86
N GLY A 280 -11.21 -4.14 -11.18
CA GLY A 280 -12.11 -3.29 -11.98
C GLY A 280 -13.57 -3.44 -11.56
N ALA A 281 -14.04 -4.66 -11.35
CA ALA A 281 -15.43 -4.90 -10.92
C ALA A 281 -15.71 -4.37 -9.51
N ARG A 282 -14.77 -4.53 -8.58
CA ARG A 282 -14.84 -3.95 -7.22
C ARG A 282 -14.88 -2.43 -7.28
N VAL A 283 -13.96 -1.80 -8.01
CA VAL A 283 -13.90 -0.33 -8.10
C VAL A 283 -15.12 0.25 -8.80
N ARG A 284 -15.67 -0.40 -9.83
CA ARG A 284 -16.95 0.07 -10.40
C ARG A 284 -18.07 0.08 -9.36
N SER A 285 -18.13 -0.93 -8.47
CA SER A 285 -19.14 -0.96 -7.41
C SER A 285 -18.91 0.10 -6.35
N ILE A 286 -17.66 0.32 -5.94
CA ILE A 286 -17.28 1.38 -5.00
C ILE A 286 -17.61 2.77 -5.56
N LEU A 287 -17.31 2.99 -6.85
CA LEU A 287 -17.68 4.22 -7.54
C LEU A 287 -19.20 4.35 -7.73
N SER A 288 -19.99 3.30 -7.63
CA SER A 288 -21.46 3.41 -7.65
C SER A 288 -22.05 3.69 -6.26
N ASP A 289 -21.23 3.74 -5.21
CA ASP A 289 -21.67 3.96 -3.83
C ASP A 289 -21.62 5.45 -3.44
N ASP A 290 -22.80 6.05 -3.30
CA ASP A 290 -22.97 7.46 -2.94
C ASP A 290 -22.52 7.77 -1.50
N GLU A 291 -22.65 6.82 -0.57
CA GLU A 291 -22.24 7.00 0.83
C GLU A 291 -20.71 7.04 0.92
N TRP A 292 -20.03 6.09 0.26
CA TRP A 292 -18.57 6.07 0.16
C TRP A 292 -18.03 7.37 -0.46
N ARG A 293 -18.64 7.82 -1.57
CA ARG A 293 -18.25 9.07 -2.26
C ARG A 293 -18.40 10.28 -1.37
N LYS A 294 -19.54 10.39 -0.68
CA LYS A 294 -19.81 11.51 0.22
C LYS A 294 -18.80 11.55 1.36
N GLU A 295 -18.55 10.41 2.01
CA GLU A 295 -17.57 10.33 3.10
C GLU A 295 -16.15 10.70 2.64
N LEU A 296 -15.75 10.23 1.45
CA LEU A 296 -14.46 10.58 0.87
C LEU A 296 -14.32 12.09 0.65
N ILE A 297 -15.34 12.73 0.04
CA ILE A 297 -15.34 14.17 -0.25
C ILE A 297 -15.37 14.99 1.04
N ASP A 298 -16.21 14.62 2.02
CA ASP A 298 -16.31 15.34 3.30
C ASP A 298 -14.99 15.32 4.07
N ASN A 299 -14.29 14.18 4.10
CA ASN A 299 -12.96 14.07 4.70
C ASN A 299 -11.91 14.88 3.93
N ALA A 300 -12.01 14.93 2.61
CA ALA A 300 -11.09 15.70 1.79
C ALA A 300 -11.24 17.22 1.99
N ASP A 301 -12.47 17.70 2.09
CA ASP A 301 -12.79 19.09 2.44
C ASP A 301 -12.29 19.43 3.85
N LYS A 302 -12.53 18.56 4.85
CA LYS A 302 -12.01 18.73 6.24
C LYS A 302 -10.49 18.79 6.30
N ALA A 303 -9.80 17.97 5.51
CA ALA A 303 -8.36 17.99 5.40
C ALA A 303 -7.80 19.20 4.66
N GLN A 304 -8.67 20.12 4.25
CA GLN A 304 -8.34 21.31 3.47
C GLN A 304 -7.44 20.98 2.30
N LEU A 305 -7.63 19.80 1.70
CA LEU A 305 -6.79 19.32 0.59
C LEU A 305 -6.83 20.27 -0.61
N PHE A 306 -7.83 21.15 -0.62
CA PHE A 306 -8.19 22.00 -1.74
C PHE A 306 -8.06 23.50 -1.45
N GLY A 307 -7.64 23.89 -0.24
CA GLY A 307 -7.59 25.28 0.22
C GLY A 307 -8.98 25.94 0.31
N SER A 308 -9.19 26.81 1.29
CA SER A 308 -10.27 27.80 1.19
C SER A 308 -9.90 28.78 0.08
N ARG A 309 -10.74 28.93 -0.95
CA ARG A 309 -10.65 30.10 -1.83
C ARG A 309 -10.91 31.37 -1.02
#